data_AF-A0A0N0LUD1-F1
#
_entry.id   AF-A0A0N0LUD1-F1
#
_cell.length_a   1.000
_cell.length_b   1.000
_cell.length_c   1.000
_cell.angle_alpha   90.00
_cell.angle_beta   90.00
_cell.angle_gamma   90.00
#
_symmetry.space_group_name_H-M   'P 1'
#
loop_
_entity.id
_entity.type
_entity.pdbx_description
1 polymer ?
#
loop_
_entity_poly.entity_id
_entity_poly.type
_entity_poly.pdbx_seq_one_letter_code
_entity_poly.pdbx_strand_id
1 'polypeptide(L)'
;MRLYHFSLVIIAVIILFIQLEPTYYVINYVTIPASVLCLFGLIYQYTQKNIFGYIAMAGFAVFLPIGALGILSIREAMDKKMKLEFIRKLNND
;
A
#
# COMPACT_ATOMS: atom_id res chain seq x y z
N MET A 1 8.37 4.42 -4.45
CA MET A 1 7.80 3.21 -5.08
C MET A 1 8.64 1.94 -4.97
N ARG A 2 9.98 1.97 -4.92
CA ARG A 2 10.75 0.72 -4.68
C ARG A 2 10.39 0.06 -3.34
N LEU A 3 10.27 0.86 -2.28
CA LEU A 3 9.84 0.42 -0.95
C LEU A 3 8.41 -0.18 -0.93
N TYR A 4 7.52 0.33 -1.77
CA TYR A 4 6.17 -0.23 -1.94
C TYR A 4 6.23 -1.70 -2.41
N HIS A 5 6.95 -1.95 -3.50
CA HIS A 5 7.08 -3.30 -4.07
C HIS A 5 7.82 -4.23 -3.09
N PHE A 6 8.85 -3.72 -2.43
CA PHE A 6 9.56 -4.47 -1.39
C PHE A 6 8.63 -4.86 -0.23
N SER A 7 7.81 -3.95 0.26
CA SER A 7 6.83 -4.24 1.31
C SER A 7 5.78 -5.25 0.88
N LEU A 8 5.32 -5.21 -0.39
CA LEU A 8 4.41 -6.22 -0.93
C LEU A 8 5.04 -7.60 -1.00
N VAL A 9 6.30 -7.70 -1.42
CA VAL A 9 7.03 -8.98 -1.49
C VAL A 9 7.17 -9.58 -0.10
N ILE A 10 7.57 -8.79 0.89
CA ILE A 10 7.70 -9.29 2.27
C ILE A 10 6.33 -9.75 2.81
N ILE A 11 5.27 -8.98 2.59
CA ILE A 11 3.92 -9.36 3.03
C ILE A 11 3.46 -10.64 2.34
N ALA A 12 3.72 -10.81 1.05
CA ALA A 12 3.38 -12.03 0.32
C ALA A 12 4.09 -13.26 0.88
N VAL A 13 5.39 -13.14 1.22
CA VAL A 13 6.15 -14.21 1.86
C VAL A 13 5.55 -14.57 3.22
N ILE A 14 5.23 -13.58 4.05
CA ILE A 14 4.62 -13.80 5.38
C ILE A 14 3.28 -14.52 5.25
N ILE A 15 2.41 -14.08 4.33
CA ILE A 15 1.10 -14.70 4.11
C ILE A 15 1.26 -16.15 3.66
N LEU A 16 2.24 -16.45 2.81
CA LEU A 16 2.51 -17.80 2.35
C LEU A 16 2.92 -18.72 3.52
N PHE A 17 3.79 -18.24 4.43
CA PHE A 17 4.13 -18.98 5.65
C PHE A 17 2.92 -19.21 6.57
N ILE A 18 2.08 -18.19 6.77
CA ILE A 18 0.86 -18.30 7.58
C ILE A 18 -0.12 -19.32 6.99
N GLN A 19 -0.23 -19.41 5.66
CA GLN A 19 -1.14 -20.35 4.99
C GLN A 19 -0.69 -21.81 5.06
N LEU A 20 0.62 -22.06 5.19
CA LEU A 20 1.17 -23.42 5.28
C LEU A 20 0.87 -24.08 6.64
N GLU A 21 0.47 -23.30 7.65
CA GLU A 21 0.36 -23.76 9.03
C GLU A 21 -1.09 -23.66 9.55
N PRO A 22 -1.78 -24.80 9.77
CA PRO A 22 -3.22 -24.84 10.06
C PRO A 22 -3.65 -24.05 11.29
N THR A 23 -2.74 -23.88 12.25
CA THR A 23 -2.95 -23.13 13.50
C THR A 23 -3.34 -21.67 13.25
N TYR A 24 -2.93 -21.09 12.12
CA TYR A 24 -3.16 -19.67 11.81
C TYR A 24 -4.33 -19.42 10.84
N TYR A 25 -5.19 -20.41 10.60
CA TYR A 25 -6.28 -20.30 9.64
C TYR A 25 -7.23 -19.11 9.93
N VAL A 26 -7.45 -18.79 11.21
CA VAL A 26 -8.30 -17.66 11.61
C VAL A 26 -7.70 -16.32 11.18
N ILE A 27 -6.37 -16.20 11.20
CA ILE A 27 -5.66 -14.98 10.82
C ILE A 27 -5.81 -14.70 9.32
N ASN A 28 -5.95 -15.75 8.49
CA ASN A 28 -6.15 -15.62 7.05
C ASN A 28 -7.41 -14.84 6.67
N TYR A 29 -8.47 -14.88 7.49
CA TYR A 29 -9.69 -14.09 7.24
C TYR A 29 -9.45 -12.58 7.32
N VAL A 30 -8.38 -12.14 7.99
CA VAL A 30 -8.01 -10.73 8.12
C VAL A 30 -6.87 -10.39 7.16
N THR A 31 -5.84 -11.23 7.08
CA THR A 31 -4.64 -10.95 6.27
C THR A 31 -4.91 -11.04 4.77
N ILE A 32 -5.76 -11.97 4.31
CA ILE A 32 -6.05 -12.09 2.87
C ILE A 32 -6.78 -10.83 2.36
N PRO A 33 -7.91 -10.38 2.95
CA PRO A 33 -8.55 -9.14 2.52
C PRO A 33 -7.63 -7.92 2.64
N ALA A 34 -6.86 -7.81 3.73
CA ALA A 34 -5.91 -6.71 3.90
C ALA A 34 -4.82 -6.68 2.82
N SER A 35 -4.33 -7.84 2.37
CA SER A 35 -3.37 -7.93 1.27
C SER A 35 -3.97 -7.49 -0.06
N VAL A 36 -5.24 -7.80 -0.31
CA VAL A 36 -5.97 -7.32 -1.50
C VAL A 36 -6.07 -5.79 -1.46
N LEU A 37 -6.37 -5.21 -0.29
CA LEU A 37 -6.36 -3.75 -0.12
C LEU A 37 -4.98 -3.15 -0.44
N CYS A 38 -3.89 -3.80 0.00
CA CYS A 38 -2.53 -3.32 -0.32
C CYS A 38 -2.30 -3.20 -1.83
N LEU A 39 -2.85 -4.11 -2.66
CA LEU A 39 -2.71 -4.08 -4.12
C LEU A 39 -3.35 -2.85 -4.77
N PHE A 40 -4.30 -2.18 -4.13
CA PHE A 40 -4.85 -0.92 -4.64
C PHE A 40 -3.79 0.18 -4.79
N GLY A 41 -2.64 0.06 -4.14
CA GLY A 41 -1.52 0.99 -4.32
C GLY A 41 -0.89 0.87 -5.72
N LEU A 42 -1.03 -0.27 -6.38
CA LEU A 42 -0.67 -0.44 -7.80
C LEU A 42 -1.68 0.32 -8.67
N ILE A 43 -2.97 0.22 -8.37
CA ILE A 43 -4.02 0.97 -9.08
C ILE A 43 -3.81 2.48 -8.91
N TYR A 44 -3.37 2.93 -7.73
CA TYR A 44 -2.95 4.30 -7.50
C TYR A 44 -1.80 4.73 -8.43
N GLN A 45 -0.81 3.87 -8.67
CA GLN A 45 0.30 4.21 -9.58
C GLN A 45 -0.20 4.52 -11.00
N TYR A 46 -1.15 3.74 -11.51
CA TYR A 46 -1.69 3.94 -12.86
C TYR A 46 -2.68 5.10 -12.93
N THR A 47 -3.60 5.19 -11.98
CA THR A 47 -4.71 6.16 -12.03
C THR A 47 -4.39 7.50 -11.39
N GLN A 48 -3.37 7.53 -10.52
CA GLN A 48 -3.00 8.68 -9.70
C GLN A 48 -4.17 9.24 -8.86
N LYS A 49 -5.23 8.46 -8.61
CA LYS A 49 -6.38 8.87 -7.79
C LYS A 49 -6.12 8.58 -6.31
N ASN A 50 -6.08 9.63 -5.49
CA ASN A 50 -5.73 9.56 -4.06
C ASN A 50 -6.55 8.52 -3.27
N ILE A 51 -7.80 8.26 -3.66
CA ILE A 51 -8.66 7.26 -3.01
C ILE A 51 -8.01 5.87 -2.96
N PHE A 52 -7.35 5.44 -4.04
CA PHE A 52 -6.68 4.14 -4.08
C PHE A 52 -5.42 4.11 -3.23
N GLY A 53 -4.74 5.25 -3.06
CA GLY A 53 -3.62 5.39 -2.13
C GLY A 53 -4.07 5.20 -0.69
N TYR A 54 -5.18 5.82 -0.27
CA TYR A 54 -5.73 5.66 1.07
C TYR A 54 -6.21 4.24 1.35
N ILE A 55 -6.89 3.61 0.39
CA ILE A 55 -7.32 2.20 0.49
C ILE A 55 -6.12 1.28 0.71
N ALA A 56 -5.04 1.50 -0.06
CA ALA A 56 -3.82 0.73 0.09
C ALA A 56 -3.14 0.94 1.43
N MET A 57 -3.05 2.19 1.90
CA MET A 57 -2.50 2.50 3.23
C MET A 57 -3.29 1.82 4.36
N ALA A 58 -4.62 1.74 4.24
CA ALA A 58 -5.46 1.01 5.20
C ALA A 58 -5.15 -0.49 5.23
N GLY A 59 -4.92 -1.11 4.05
CA GLY A 59 -4.44 -2.49 3.96
C GLY A 59 -3.10 -2.69 4.66
N PHE A 60 -2.13 -1.81 4.39
CA PHE A 60 -0.80 -1.91 5.00
C PHE A 60 -0.78 -1.71 6.52
N ALA A 61 -1.76 -0.98 7.09
CA ALA A 61 -1.85 -0.80 8.53
C ALA A 61 -2.03 -2.11 9.31
N VAL A 62 -2.60 -3.13 8.68
CA VAL A 62 -2.78 -4.48 9.25
C VAL A 62 -1.45 -5.24 9.37
N PHE A 63 -0.45 -4.89 8.56
CA PHE A 63 0.83 -5.59 8.47
C PHE A 63 1.98 -4.84 9.15
N LEU A 64 1.67 -4.03 10.18
CA LEU A 64 2.72 -3.36 10.94
C LEU A 64 3.63 -4.36 11.66
N PRO A 65 4.95 -4.09 11.72
CA PRO A 65 5.62 -2.85 11.32
C PRO A 65 5.98 -2.77 9.82
N ILE A 66 5.98 -3.90 9.10
CA ILE A 66 6.47 -3.99 7.71
C ILE A 66 5.64 -3.11 6.75
N GLY A 67 4.33 -3.06 6.97
CA GLY A 67 3.42 -2.24 6.20
C GLY A 67 3.70 -0.74 6.31
N ALA A 68 4.42 -0.27 7.34
CA ALA A 68 4.83 1.12 7.44
C ALA A 68 5.68 1.57 6.24
N LEU A 69 6.52 0.68 5.69
CA LEU A 69 7.31 0.96 4.49
C LEU A 69 6.41 1.20 3.27
N GLY A 70 5.36 0.39 3.13
CA GLY A 70 4.33 0.54 2.10
C GLY A 70 3.60 1.87 2.24
N ILE A 71 3.14 2.19 3.45
CA ILE A 71 2.45 3.44 3.78
C ILE A 71 3.31 4.67 3.45
N LEU A 72 4.55 4.69 3.92
CA LEU A 72 5.47 5.80 3.68
C LEU A 72 5.71 6.00 2.19
N SER A 73 5.86 4.92 1.44
CA SER A 73 6.11 4.99 0.01
C SER A 73 4.92 5.49 -0.82
N ILE A 74 3.69 5.20 -0.40
CA ILE A 74 2.46 5.73 -1.01
C ILE A 74 2.31 7.20 -0.66
N ARG A 75 2.49 7.54 0.62
CA ARG A 75 2.39 8.91 1.11
C ARG A 75 3.37 9.84 0.40
N GLU A 76 4.62 9.42 0.24
CA GLU A 76 5.64 10.18 -0.50
C GLU A 76 5.21 10.44 -1.95
N ALA A 77 4.61 9.44 -2.61
CA ALA A 77 4.11 9.60 -3.97
C ALA A 77 2.92 10.57 -4.05
N MET A 78 2.00 10.51 -3.08
CA MET A 78 0.88 11.44 -2.97
C MET A 78 1.33 12.88 -2.72
N ASP A 79 2.26 13.08 -1.78
CA ASP A 79 2.81 14.39 -1.48
C ASP A 79 3.53 15.00 -2.68
N LYS A 80 4.30 14.19 -3.41
CA LYS A 80 4.95 14.62 -4.66
C LYS A 80 3.92 15.05 -5.70
N LYS A 81 2.83 14.30 -5.84
CA LYS A 81 1.76 14.62 -6.79
C LYS A 81 1.06 15.94 -6.42
N MET A 82 0.70 16.14 -5.17
CA MET A 82 0.09 17.40 -4.70
C MET A 82 1.01 18.59 -4.95
N LYS A 83 2.31 18.46 -4.68
CA LYS A 83 3.29 19.52 -4.97
C LYS A 83 3.36 19.87 -6.46
N LEU A 84 3.33 18.86 -7.34
CA LEU A 84 3.32 19.07 -8.79
C LEU A 84 2.03 19.76 -9.27
N GLU A 85 0.87 19.36 -8.73
CA GLU A 85 -0.41 20.01 -9.03
C GLU A 85 -0.43 21.47 -8.55
N PHE A 86 0.17 21.75 -7.39
CA PHE A 86 0.27 23.11 -6.84
C PHE A 86 1.16 24.02 -7.71
N ILE A 87 2.35 23.56 -8.09
CA ILE A 87 3.25 24.32 -8.98
C ILE A 87 2.60 24.60 -10.33
N ARG A 88 1.88 23.62 -10.90
CA ARG A 88 1.15 23.82 -12.16
C ARG A 88 0.06 24.88 -12.07
N LYS A 89 -0.64 24.97 -10.93
CA LYS A 89 -1.61 26.05 -10.71
C LYS A 89 -0.91 27.41 -10.65
N LEU A 90 0.17 27.51 -9.88
CA LEU A 90 0.98 28.73 -9.75
C LEU A 90 1.57 29.25 -11.06
N ASN A 91 1.91 28.37 -12.01
CA ASN A 91 2.47 28.77 -13.30
C ASN A 91 1.40 29.07 -14.37
N ASN A 92 0.15 28.66 -14.14
CA ASN A 92 -0.96 28.86 -15.07
C ASN A 92 -1.90 30.02 -14.64
N ASP A 93 -1.65 30.61 -13.47
CA ASP A 93 -2.21 31.88 -13.00
C ASP A 93 -1.19 33.01 -13.23
#